data_AF-M5GBU4-F1
#
_entry.id   AF-M5GBU4-F1
#
_cell.length_a   1.000
_cell.length_b   1.000
_cell.length_c   1.000
_cell.angle_alpha   90.00
_cell.angle_beta   90.00
_cell.angle_gamma   90.00
#
_symmetry.space_group_name_H-M   'P 1'
#
loop_
_entity.id
_entity.type
_entity.pdbx_description
1 polymer ?
#
loop_
_entity_poly.entity_id
_entity_poly.type
_entity_poly.pdbx_seq_one_letter_code
_entity_poly.pdbx_strand_id
1 'polypeptide(L)'
;MDRPRIPHYPILPYPQRIDDAARIHPIRPRQGTLRVINHTEPRRKDCAICLDDMTEEDAETLKPCGHPYCRECLKSYVASRLDAGKLPICCPTCVADEAEDPTSISREVADKLGLTGDQARHWDELDLAVFSVEIHCTKCDRSAHVDKAEYNTAQLILCPLPGCFHQWCKACNKTVPFGGPKHDCEGIEELQSLMRQRGWKPCPTCKTNTDKITGCNHIACSAPGCNTHWCYTCGGVIAINPRTPREQHAAVERHYLSSCRLFGTPRDMLFAPGFEFEGFPRRELPMRRPPVHRRGALFTPL
;
A
#
# COMPACT_ATOMS: atom_id res chain seq x y z
N MET A 1 -19.21 -90.48 29.15
CA MET A 1 -19.91 -89.19 28.94
C MET A 1 -20.66 -88.92 30.23
N ASP A 2 -19.95 -88.38 31.20
CA ASP A 2 -20.41 -88.22 32.56
C ASP A 2 -20.81 -86.76 32.80
N ARG A 3 -22.08 -86.55 33.13
CA ARG A 3 -22.60 -85.27 33.62
C ARG A 3 -22.49 -85.26 35.15
N PRO A 4 -21.73 -84.33 35.76
CA PRO A 4 -21.76 -84.18 37.21
C PRO A 4 -22.87 -83.25 37.68
N ARG A 5 -23.39 -83.64 38.84
CA ARG A 5 -24.58 -83.21 39.57
C ARG A 5 -24.59 -81.74 40.02
N ILE A 6 -25.79 -81.17 40.04
CA ILE A 6 -26.17 -79.92 40.69
C ILE A 6 -26.31 -80.17 42.21
N PRO A 7 -25.70 -79.37 43.10
CA PRO A 7 -25.95 -79.47 44.53
C PRO A 7 -27.24 -78.71 44.92
N HIS A 8 -28.11 -79.41 45.63
CA HIS A 8 -29.26 -78.85 46.36
C HIS A 8 -28.77 -78.04 47.57
N TYR A 9 -29.35 -76.85 47.78
CA TYR A 9 -29.26 -76.13 49.04
C TYR A 9 -30.64 -76.02 49.72
N PRO A 10 -30.69 -76.16 51.06
CA PRO A 10 -31.93 -76.29 51.82
C PRO A 10 -32.68 -74.97 51.99
N ILE A 11 -34.01 -75.07 51.99
CA ILE A 11 -34.95 -73.98 52.26
C ILE A 11 -35.06 -73.83 53.78
N LEU A 12 -34.78 -72.63 54.31
CA LEU A 12 -35.01 -72.28 55.71
C LEU A 12 -35.71 -70.91 55.83
N PRO A 13 -36.47 -70.70 56.92
CA PRO A 13 -37.79 -70.11 56.89
C PRO A 13 -37.79 -68.59 57.03
N TYR A 14 -38.89 -67.97 56.59
CA TYR A 14 -39.18 -66.55 56.72
C TYR A 14 -39.34 -66.14 58.20
N PRO A 15 -38.50 -65.24 58.76
CA PRO A 15 -38.72 -64.69 60.08
C PRO A 15 -39.56 -63.39 60.00
N GLN A 16 -40.44 -63.30 60.99
CA GLN A 16 -41.51 -62.32 61.16
C GLN A 16 -41.01 -60.91 61.46
N ARG A 17 -41.88 -59.93 61.19
CA ARG A 17 -41.71 -58.52 61.57
C ARG A 17 -41.43 -58.40 63.06
N ILE A 18 -40.38 -57.68 63.40
CA ILE A 18 -40.16 -57.11 64.73
C ILE A 18 -39.85 -55.63 64.49
N ASP A 19 -40.76 -54.78 64.98
CA ASP A 19 -40.66 -53.34 64.99
C ASP A 19 -39.61 -52.95 66.03
N ASP A 20 -38.48 -52.37 65.64
CA ASP A 20 -37.59 -51.69 66.58
C ASP A 20 -36.86 -50.51 65.91
N ALA A 21 -37.03 -49.35 66.56
CA ALA A 21 -36.66 -48.03 66.07
C ALA A 21 -35.13 -47.81 66.05
N ALA A 22 -34.56 -47.66 64.85
CA ALA A 22 -33.21 -47.14 64.66
C ALA A 22 -33.25 -45.73 64.06
N ARG A 23 -32.59 -44.79 64.74
CA ARG A 23 -32.54 -43.36 64.43
C ARG A 23 -31.99 -43.14 63.01
N ILE A 24 -32.80 -42.50 62.16
CA ILE A 24 -32.37 -42.01 60.85
C ILE A 24 -31.53 -40.74 61.08
N HIS A 25 -30.22 -40.85 60.90
CA HIS A 25 -29.38 -39.66 60.76
C HIS A 25 -29.67 -39.01 59.39
N PRO A 26 -29.85 -37.67 59.31
CA PRO A 26 -30.10 -37.02 58.03
C PRO A 26 -28.87 -37.17 57.13
N ILE A 27 -29.04 -37.87 56.01
CA ILE A 27 -28.07 -37.90 54.93
C ILE A 27 -27.99 -36.47 54.39
N ARG A 28 -26.93 -35.73 54.75
CA ARG A 28 -26.64 -34.43 54.13
C ARG A 28 -26.46 -34.68 52.63
N PRO A 29 -27.18 -33.96 51.75
CA PRO A 29 -26.93 -34.07 50.32
C PRO A 29 -25.48 -33.66 50.09
N ARG A 30 -24.67 -34.55 49.53
CA ARG A 30 -23.37 -34.17 48.96
C ARG A 30 -23.71 -33.25 47.79
N GLN A 31 -23.68 -31.94 48.04
CA GLN A 31 -23.66 -30.93 47.00
C GLN A 31 -22.31 -31.06 46.29
N GLY A 32 -22.22 -32.04 45.38
CA GLY A 32 -21.21 -32.03 44.35
C GLY A 32 -21.52 -30.83 43.47
N THR A 33 -20.76 -29.75 43.62
CA THR A 33 -20.79 -28.66 42.65
C THR A 33 -20.36 -29.25 41.31
N LEU A 34 -21.25 -29.16 40.32
CA LEU A 34 -20.93 -29.50 38.95
C LEU A 34 -19.78 -28.57 38.53
N ARG A 35 -18.58 -29.12 38.33
CA ARG A 35 -17.51 -28.37 37.68
C ARG A 35 -17.88 -28.25 36.20
N VAL A 36 -18.64 -27.22 35.88
CA VAL A 36 -18.82 -26.80 34.49
C VAL A 36 -17.45 -26.27 34.04
N ILE A 37 -16.72 -27.10 33.30
CA ILE A 37 -15.61 -26.59 32.48
C ILE A 37 -16.31 -25.91 31.31
N ASN A 38 -16.56 -24.60 31.43
CA ASN A 38 -16.91 -23.80 30.27
C ASN A 38 -15.68 -23.83 29.37
N HIS A 39 -15.63 -24.80 28.44
CA HIS A 39 -14.82 -24.64 27.24
C HIS A 39 -15.49 -23.53 26.43
N THR A 40 -15.26 -22.27 26.81
CA THR A 40 -15.33 -21.19 25.84
C THR A 40 -14.18 -21.44 24.88
N GLU A 41 -14.44 -22.21 23.83
CA GLU A 41 -13.52 -22.28 22.70
C GLU A 41 -13.22 -20.83 22.28
N PRO A 42 -11.95 -20.41 22.26
CA PRO A 42 -11.61 -19.06 21.86
C PRO A 42 -12.18 -18.85 20.46
N ARG A 43 -12.87 -17.72 20.25
CA ARG A 43 -13.34 -17.33 18.91
C ARG A 43 -12.10 -17.21 18.03
N ARG A 44 -11.89 -18.19 17.16
CA ARG A 44 -10.75 -18.20 16.24
C ARG A 44 -11.00 -17.18 15.14
N LYS A 45 -9.96 -16.43 14.79
CA LYS A 45 -9.95 -15.55 13.63
C LYS A 45 -8.79 -15.95 12.74
N ASP A 46 -8.98 -15.88 11.44
CA ASP A 46 -7.94 -16.25 10.49
C ASP A 46 -7.17 -14.98 10.08
N CYS A 47 -5.85 -15.08 10.01
CA CYS A 47 -5.02 -13.95 9.58
C CYS A 47 -5.29 -13.66 8.11
N ALA A 48 -5.65 -12.42 7.76
CA ALA A 48 -5.95 -12.07 6.36
C ALA A 48 -4.71 -12.07 5.43
N ILE A 49 -3.50 -12.31 5.96
CA ILE A 49 -2.26 -12.42 5.16
C ILE A 49 -1.81 -13.88 5.02
N CYS A 50 -1.55 -14.58 6.14
CA CYS A 50 -1.04 -15.95 6.10
C CYS A 50 -2.14 -17.02 6.12
N LEU A 51 -3.38 -16.64 6.39
CA LEU A 51 -4.54 -17.53 6.53
C LEU A 51 -4.45 -18.52 7.70
N ASP A 52 -3.53 -18.29 8.64
CA ASP A 52 -3.40 -19.11 9.85
C ASP A 52 -4.44 -18.72 10.92
N ASP A 53 -4.89 -19.72 11.67
CA ASP A 53 -5.75 -19.57 12.86
C ASP A 53 -5.04 -18.75 13.95
N MET A 54 -5.77 -17.79 14.51
CA MET A 54 -5.33 -16.98 15.66
C MET A 54 -6.37 -17.00 16.77
N THR A 55 -5.90 -16.84 18.00
CA THR A 55 -6.79 -16.49 19.12
C THR A 55 -7.15 -15.00 19.05
N GLU A 56 -8.24 -14.59 19.70
CA GLU A 56 -8.59 -13.17 19.80
C GLU A 56 -7.51 -12.31 20.49
N GLU A 57 -6.67 -12.91 21.34
CA GLU A 57 -5.60 -12.21 22.07
C GLU A 57 -4.37 -11.95 21.18
N ASP A 58 -4.09 -12.84 20.24
CA ASP A 58 -2.95 -12.75 19.31
C ASP A 58 -3.27 -11.97 18.03
N ALA A 59 -4.56 -11.70 17.79
CA ALA A 59 -5.06 -11.05 16.57
C ALA A 59 -5.05 -9.52 16.70
N GLU A 60 -4.20 -8.89 15.89
CA GLU A 60 -4.18 -7.44 15.73
C GLU A 60 -5.29 -7.03 14.75
N THR A 61 -6.36 -6.42 15.26
CA THR A 61 -7.50 -5.97 14.44
C THR A 61 -7.39 -4.49 14.15
N LEU A 62 -7.17 -4.12 12.88
CA LEU A 62 -7.12 -2.72 12.46
C LEU A 62 -8.51 -2.07 12.54
N LYS A 63 -8.59 -0.86 13.08
CA LYS A 63 -9.83 -0.07 13.16
C LYS A 63 -9.73 1.20 12.31
N PRO A 64 -10.80 1.61 11.61
CA PRO A 64 -12.17 1.08 11.69
C PRO A 64 -12.49 -0.13 10.80
N CYS A 65 -11.62 -0.54 9.87
CA CYS A 65 -11.97 -1.58 8.89
C CYS A 65 -12.27 -2.98 9.46
N GLY A 66 -11.76 -3.31 10.65
CA GLY A 66 -12.03 -4.58 11.33
C GLY A 66 -11.22 -5.77 10.83
N HIS A 67 -10.23 -5.58 9.94
CA HIS A 67 -9.44 -6.67 9.39
C HIS A 67 -8.43 -7.22 10.42
N PRO A 68 -8.44 -8.55 10.68
CA PRO A 68 -7.54 -9.20 11.64
C PRO A 68 -6.25 -9.71 11.00
N TYR A 69 -5.14 -9.57 11.72
CA TYR A 69 -3.82 -10.05 11.30
C TYR A 69 -3.06 -10.64 12.47
N CYS A 70 -2.20 -11.62 12.21
CA CYS A 70 -1.23 -12.02 13.23
C CYS A 70 -0.17 -10.92 13.35
N ARG A 71 0.32 -10.72 14.57
CA ARG A 71 1.31 -9.69 14.88
C ARG A 71 2.52 -9.72 13.95
N GLU A 72 3.00 -10.90 13.62
CA GLU A 72 4.17 -11.11 12.76
C GLU A 72 3.92 -10.65 11.32
N CYS A 73 2.79 -11.05 10.72
CA CYS A 73 2.43 -10.65 9.37
C CYS A 73 2.24 -9.13 9.25
N LEU A 74 1.54 -8.53 10.21
CA LEU A 74 1.32 -7.08 10.17
C LEU A 74 2.63 -6.30 10.38
N LYS A 75 3.50 -6.76 11.28
CA LYS A 75 4.84 -6.19 11.48
C LYS A 75 5.70 -6.28 10.22
N SER A 76 5.75 -7.46 9.61
CA SER A 76 6.52 -7.69 8.38
C SER A 76 6.01 -6.82 7.23
N TYR A 77 4.67 -6.70 7.09
CA TYR A 77 4.07 -5.82 6.12
C TYR A 77 4.48 -4.36 6.33
N VAL A 78 4.34 -3.84 7.56
CA VAL A 78 4.75 -2.46 7.88
C VAL A 78 6.23 -2.24 7.56
N ALA A 79 7.11 -3.15 7.98
CA ALA A 79 8.54 -3.10 7.67
C ALA A 79 8.80 -3.01 6.16
N SER A 80 8.16 -3.89 5.37
CA SER A 80 8.34 -3.89 3.91
C SER A 80 7.91 -2.57 3.24
N ARG A 81 6.90 -1.89 3.79
CA ARG A 81 6.42 -0.61 3.25
C ARG A 81 7.34 0.56 3.65
N LEU A 82 7.89 0.50 4.85
CA LEU A 82 8.94 1.43 5.30
C LEU A 82 10.19 1.28 4.43
N ASP A 83 10.67 0.07 4.20
CA ASP A 83 11.84 -0.19 3.34
C ASP A 83 11.60 0.30 1.89
N ALA A 84 10.35 0.28 1.43
CA ALA A 84 9.95 0.84 0.14
C ALA A 84 9.77 2.38 0.13
N GLY A 85 10.00 3.06 1.26
CA GLY A 85 9.86 4.51 1.42
C GLY A 85 8.41 5.01 1.30
N LYS A 86 7.42 4.18 1.65
CA LYS A 86 5.99 4.47 1.44
C LYS A 86 5.28 4.85 2.75
N LEU A 87 4.82 6.09 2.80
CA LEU A 87 3.82 6.58 3.75
C LEU A 87 2.69 7.34 3.02
N PRO A 88 1.43 7.27 3.49
CA PRO A 88 0.95 6.45 4.62
C PRO A 88 0.89 4.94 4.27
N ILE A 89 0.94 4.07 5.29
CA ILE A 89 0.80 2.62 5.12
C ILE A 89 -0.67 2.23 5.28
N CYS A 90 -1.31 1.78 4.20
CA CYS A 90 -2.69 1.32 4.22
C CYS A 90 -2.83 -0.16 4.60
N CYS A 91 -3.97 -0.50 5.21
CA CYS A 91 -4.41 -1.84 5.56
C CYS A 91 -4.30 -2.80 4.35
N PRO A 92 -3.55 -3.92 4.46
CA PRO A 92 -3.33 -4.86 3.37
C PRO A 92 -4.63 -5.33 2.69
N THR A 93 -5.61 -5.77 3.48
CA THR A 93 -6.88 -6.30 2.96
C THR A 93 -7.71 -5.21 2.31
N CYS A 94 -7.79 -4.01 2.90
CA CYS A 94 -8.55 -2.93 2.28
C CYS A 94 -7.94 -2.48 0.93
N VAL A 95 -6.61 -2.53 0.81
CA VAL A 95 -5.94 -2.23 -0.47
C VAL A 95 -6.21 -3.33 -1.49
N ALA A 96 -6.19 -4.59 -1.06
CA ALA A 96 -6.48 -5.74 -1.92
C ALA A 96 -7.94 -5.74 -2.42
N ASP A 97 -8.88 -5.34 -1.56
CA ASP A 97 -10.31 -5.25 -1.86
C ASP A 97 -10.70 -3.96 -2.60
N GLU A 98 -9.72 -3.12 -2.94
CA GLU A 98 -9.94 -1.81 -3.56
C GLU A 98 -10.97 -0.96 -2.79
N ALA A 99 -10.96 -1.07 -1.46
CA ALA A 99 -11.90 -0.36 -0.60
C ALA A 99 -11.82 1.15 -0.84
N GLU A 100 -12.97 1.84 -0.79
CA GLU A 100 -13.01 3.29 -1.00
C GLU A 100 -12.22 4.03 0.09
N ASP A 101 -12.26 3.56 1.35
CA ASP A 101 -11.57 4.16 2.49
C ASP A 101 -10.76 3.12 3.28
N PRO A 102 -9.60 2.67 2.77
CA PRO A 102 -8.75 1.74 3.46
C PRO A 102 -8.12 2.40 4.67
N THR A 103 -8.24 1.72 5.79
CA THR A 103 -7.67 2.17 7.06
C THR A 103 -6.15 2.31 6.96
N SER A 104 -5.62 3.49 7.30
CA SER A 104 -4.18 3.68 7.47
C SER A 104 -3.70 3.10 8.81
N ILE A 105 -2.56 2.42 8.79
CA ILE A 105 -1.87 1.96 9.98
C ILE A 105 -1.19 3.17 10.62
N SER A 106 -1.57 3.49 11.84
CA SER A 106 -1.00 4.62 12.57
C SER A 106 0.34 4.27 13.21
N ARG A 107 1.08 5.31 13.61
CA ARG A 107 2.36 5.13 14.32
C ARG A 107 2.18 4.34 15.62
N GLU A 108 1.10 4.59 16.36
CA GLU A 108 0.82 3.90 17.62
C GLU A 108 0.57 2.41 17.42
N VAL A 109 -0.08 2.02 16.32
CA VAL A 109 -0.25 0.60 15.97
C VAL A 109 1.10 -0.01 15.61
N ALA A 110 1.89 0.67 14.80
CA ALA A 110 3.22 0.21 14.39
C ALA A 110 4.15 0.00 15.60
N ASP A 111 4.18 0.93 16.55
CA ASP A 111 4.98 0.83 17.77
C ASP A 111 4.55 -0.35 18.64
N LYS A 112 3.24 -0.59 18.76
CA LYS A 112 2.71 -1.76 19.46
C LYS A 112 3.18 -3.07 18.85
N LEU A 113 3.34 -3.15 17.52
CA LEU A 113 3.87 -4.33 16.81
C LEU A 113 5.36 -4.60 17.10
N GLY A 114 6.04 -3.69 17.81
CA GLY A 114 7.43 -3.86 18.23
C GLY A 114 8.40 -3.65 17.08
N LEU A 115 8.24 -2.55 16.34
CA LEU A 115 9.24 -2.09 15.37
C LEU A 115 10.63 -1.97 16.02
N THR A 116 11.67 -2.22 15.24
CA THR A 116 13.05 -1.96 15.66
C THR A 116 13.30 -0.45 15.74
N GLY A 117 14.34 -0.04 16.49
CA GLY A 117 14.69 1.38 16.61
C GLY A 117 15.01 2.05 15.27
N ASP A 118 15.57 1.31 14.31
CA ASP A 118 15.87 1.83 12.98
C ASP A 118 14.61 1.98 12.12
N GLN A 119 13.67 1.03 12.18
CA GLN A 119 12.36 1.15 11.52
C GLN A 119 11.56 2.33 12.09
N ALA A 120 11.61 2.52 13.40
CA ALA A 120 10.97 3.63 14.08
C ALA A 120 11.52 4.97 13.58
N ARG A 121 12.85 5.11 13.52
CA ARG A 121 13.54 6.29 12.98
C ARG A 121 13.21 6.53 11.51
N HIS A 122 13.20 5.46 10.70
CA HIS A 122 12.94 5.58 9.27
C HIS A 122 11.51 6.07 8.96
N TRP A 123 10.52 5.62 9.73
CA TRP A 123 9.17 6.17 9.65
C TRP A 123 9.17 7.68 9.96
N ASP A 124 9.85 8.10 11.02
CA ASP A 124 9.89 9.51 11.44
C ASP A 124 10.56 10.37 10.35
N GLU A 125 11.62 9.86 9.72
CA GLU A 125 12.28 10.48 8.56
C GLU A 125 11.32 10.62 7.37
N LEU A 126 10.59 9.56 7.01
CA LEU A 126 9.63 9.59 5.90
C LEU A 126 8.45 10.54 6.15
N ASP A 127 7.96 10.61 7.39
CA ASP A 127 6.88 11.51 7.79
C ASP A 127 7.36 12.97 7.74
N LEU A 128 8.58 13.23 8.22
CA LEU A 128 9.21 14.55 8.16
C LEU A 128 9.57 14.98 6.72
N ALA A 129 9.92 14.03 5.84
CA ALA A 129 10.28 14.30 4.44
C ALA A 129 9.16 14.94 3.61
N VAL A 130 7.91 14.90 4.11
CA VAL A 130 6.79 15.64 3.52
C VAL A 130 7.01 17.15 3.63
N PHE A 131 7.62 17.62 4.72
CA PHE A 131 7.77 19.03 5.06
C PHE A 131 9.21 19.53 4.97
N SER A 132 10.19 18.64 5.13
CA SER A 132 11.60 18.99 5.15
C SER A 132 12.41 18.25 4.09
N VAL A 133 13.47 18.89 3.63
CA VAL A 133 14.50 18.30 2.75
C VAL A 133 15.83 18.42 3.46
N GLU A 134 16.57 17.33 3.50
CA GLU A 134 17.98 17.36 3.91
C GLU A 134 18.82 17.92 2.76
N ILE A 135 19.60 18.95 3.05
CA ILE A 135 20.58 19.52 2.12
C ILE A 135 21.99 19.27 2.64
N HIS A 136 22.90 18.90 1.74
CA HIS A 136 24.30 18.68 2.05
C HIS A 136 25.17 19.79 1.46
N CYS A 137 26.02 20.39 2.30
CA CYS A 137 26.94 21.44 1.88
C CYS A 137 28.33 20.86 1.57
N THR A 138 28.72 20.86 0.29
CA THR A 138 30.01 20.31 -0.19
C THR A 138 31.24 21.06 0.33
N LYS A 139 31.08 22.27 0.86
CA LYS A 139 32.21 23.06 1.42
C LYS A 139 32.50 22.75 2.88
N CYS A 140 31.48 22.51 3.70
CA CYS A 140 31.68 22.21 5.11
C CYS A 140 31.37 20.75 5.48
N ASP A 141 30.97 19.93 4.49
CA ASP A 141 30.68 18.50 4.62
C ASP A 141 29.65 18.18 5.71
N ARG A 142 28.65 19.06 5.85
CA ARG A 142 27.58 18.92 6.83
C ARG A 142 26.22 18.99 6.16
N SER A 143 25.27 18.25 6.73
CA SER A 143 23.88 18.25 6.32
C SER A 143 23.00 19.06 7.26
N ALA A 144 21.92 19.61 6.73
CA ALA A 144 20.90 20.32 7.49
C ALA A 144 19.50 20.07 6.90
N HIS A 145 18.51 20.00 7.77
CA HIS A 145 17.10 19.97 7.38
C HIS A 145 16.60 21.38 7.14
N VAL A 146 16.01 21.63 5.97
CA VAL A 146 15.38 22.91 5.60
C VAL A 146 13.92 22.71 5.24
N ASP A 147 13.14 23.78 5.29
CA ASP A 147 11.74 23.75 4.85
C ASP A 147 11.67 23.45 3.34
N LYS A 148 10.78 22.52 2.98
CA LYS A 148 10.64 22.04 1.60
C LYS A 148 10.02 23.09 0.69
N ALA A 149 9.13 23.94 1.18
CA ALA A 149 8.51 24.99 0.37
C ALA A 149 9.53 26.09 0.03
N GLU A 150 10.36 26.52 0.99
CA GLU A 150 11.49 27.40 0.74
C GLU A 150 12.51 26.77 -0.22
N TYR A 151 12.92 25.53 0.05
CA TYR A 151 13.86 24.82 -0.83
C TYR A 151 13.35 24.71 -2.28
N ASN A 152 12.06 24.45 -2.46
CA ASN A 152 11.45 24.31 -3.79
C ASN A 152 11.43 25.62 -4.57
N THR A 153 11.27 26.77 -3.91
CA THR A 153 11.23 28.09 -4.54
C THR A 153 12.62 28.68 -4.76
N ALA A 154 13.62 28.29 -3.96
CA ALA A 154 14.99 28.78 -4.08
C ALA A 154 15.69 28.31 -5.37
N GLN A 155 16.48 29.19 -6.00
CA GLN A 155 17.38 28.83 -7.12
C GLN A 155 18.83 28.65 -6.65
N LEU A 156 19.22 29.45 -5.65
CA LEU A 156 20.50 29.39 -4.97
C LEU A 156 20.24 29.00 -3.52
N ILE A 157 21.06 28.11 -3.00
CA ILE A 157 21.03 27.68 -1.60
C ILE A 157 22.24 28.30 -0.91
N LEU A 158 21.98 28.98 0.21
CA LEU A 158 23.00 29.37 1.17
C LEU A 158 23.06 28.31 2.26
N CYS A 159 24.26 27.89 2.66
CA CYS A 159 24.43 26.94 3.75
C CYS A 159 23.75 27.50 5.02
N PRO A 160 22.77 26.78 5.61
CA PRO A 160 22.04 27.28 6.77
C PRO A 160 22.82 27.11 8.08
N LEU A 161 23.95 26.39 8.04
CA LEU A 161 24.72 26.05 9.23
C LEU A 161 25.61 27.21 9.66
N PRO A 162 25.70 27.50 10.98
CA PRO A 162 26.52 28.58 11.49
C PRO A 162 28.00 28.37 11.11
N GLY A 163 28.67 29.47 10.79
CA GLY A 163 30.08 29.49 10.38
C GLY A 163 30.36 29.08 8.94
N CYS A 164 29.34 28.76 8.13
CA CYS A 164 29.50 28.48 6.70
C CYS A 164 28.70 29.45 5.84
N PHE A 165 29.37 30.14 4.92
CA PHE A 165 28.75 31.06 3.95
C PHE A 165 28.83 30.51 2.52
N HIS A 166 28.76 29.18 2.38
CA HIS A 166 28.79 28.58 1.06
C HIS A 166 27.46 28.77 0.34
N GLN A 167 27.50 29.27 -0.90
CA GLN A 167 26.33 29.41 -1.76
C GLN A 167 26.51 28.57 -3.02
N TRP A 168 25.49 27.81 -3.40
CA TRP A 168 25.50 26.98 -4.59
C TRP A 168 24.16 27.00 -5.31
N CYS A 169 24.17 26.63 -6.59
CA CYS A 169 22.94 26.48 -7.36
C CYS A 169 22.25 25.16 -7.02
N LYS A 170 20.95 25.22 -6.73
CA LYS A 170 20.13 24.03 -6.45
C LYS A 170 20.10 23.04 -7.61
N ALA A 171 20.12 23.54 -8.85
CA ALA A 171 19.91 22.74 -10.04
C ALA A 171 21.18 22.01 -10.52
N CYS A 172 22.34 22.67 -10.47
CA CYS A 172 23.60 22.10 -10.96
C CYS A 172 24.63 21.80 -9.87
N ASN A 173 24.33 22.13 -8.60
CA ASN A 173 25.23 22.00 -7.44
C ASN A 173 26.59 22.71 -7.56
N LYS A 174 26.78 23.59 -8.56
CA LYS A 174 27.99 24.42 -8.69
C LYS A 174 27.96 25.57 -7.69
N THR A 175 29.14 25.91 -7.15
CA THR A 175 29.32 27.07 -6.27
C THR A 175 29.06 28.36 -7.02
N VAL A 176 28.27 29.26 -6.43
CA VAL A 176 27.95 30.57 -7.01
C VAL A 176 28.44 31.67 -6.08
N PRO A 177 29.36 32.55 -6.51
CA PRO A 177 29.85 33.64 -5.66
C PRO A 177 28.76 34.69 -5.38
N PHE A 178 28.83 35.33 -4.21
CA PHE A 178 27.95 36.44 -3.87
C PHE A 178 28.20 37.65 -4.77
N GLY A 179 27.13 38.27 -5.26
CA GLY A 179 27.22 39.47 -6.10
C GLY A 179 27.89 39.25 -7.46
N GLY A 180 28.09 37.98 -7.86
CA GLY A 180 28.63 37.63 -9.17
C GLY A 180 27.64 37.85 -10.32
N PRO A 181 28.06 37.58 -11.56
CA PRO A 181 27.15 37.55 -12.71
C PRO A 181 26.03 36.53 -12.48
N LYS A 182 24.89 36.72 -13.16
CA LYS A 182 23.79 35.73 -13.12
C LYS A 182 24.35 34.36 -13.48
N HIS A 183 24.16 33.40 -12.57
CA HIS A 183 24.58 32.03 -12.80
C HIS A 183 23.69 31.39 -13.86
N ASP A 184 24.30 30.90 -14.93
CA ASP A 184 23.65 30.05 -15.91
C ASP A 184 24.10 28.60 -15.73
N CYS A 185 23.15 27.68 -15.75
CA CYS A 185 23.40 26.28 -15.47
C CYS A 185 23.79 25.55 -16.76
N GLU A 186 25.08 25.51 -17.05
CA GLU A 186 25.64 24.67 -18.11
C GLU A 186 25.24 23.19 -17.89
N GLY A 187 24.40 22.65 -18.78
CA GLY A 187 23.93 21.24 -18.74
C GLY A 187 22.43 21.05 -18.48
N ILE A 188 21.70 22.08 -18.04
CA ILE A 188 20.22 21.99 -17.92
C ILE A 188 19.59 21.84 -19.30
N GLU A 189 20.10 22.51 -20.32
CA GLU A 189 19.56 22.42 -21.68
C GLU A 189 19.72 21.02 -22.29
N GLU A 190 20.85 20.34 -22.02
CA GLU A 190 21.10 18.98 -22.45
C GLU A 190 20.13 18.01 -21.76
N LEU A 191 19.98 18.11 -20.44
CA LEU A 191 19.03 17.32 -19.67
C LEU A 191 17.59 17.57 -20.13
N GLN A 192 17.19 18.83 -20.33
CA GLN A 192 15.87 19.18 -20.85
C GLN A 192 15.63 18.63 -22.26
N SER A 193 16.66 18.64 -23.11
CA SER A 193 16.59 18.07 -24.46
C SER A 193 16.40 16.56 -24.40
N LEU A 194 17.16 15.88 -23.53
CA LEU A 194 16.98 14.45 -23.30
C LEU A 194 15.60 14.12 -22.73
N MET A 195 15.11 14.91 -21.77
CA MET A 195 13.76 14.76 -21.21
C MET A 195 12.69 14.92 -22.29
N ARG A 196 12.82 15.91 -23.19
CA ARG A 196 11.90 16.09 -24.33
C ARG A 196 11.95 14.91 -25.30
N GLN A 197 13.14 14.41 -25.63
CA GLN A 197 13.34 13.28 -26.54
C GLN A 197 12.76 11.98 -25.97
N ARG A 198 13.00 11.72 -24.68
CA ARG A 198 12.50 10.53 -23.97
C ARG A 198 11.06 10.66 -23.48
N GLY A 199 10.50 11.88 -23.49
CA GLY A 199 9.18 12.15 -22.94
C GLY A 199 9.12 12.10 -21.41
N TRP A 200 10.26 12.17 -20.71
CA TRP A 200 10.34 12.20 -19.25
C TRP A 200 9.75 13.48 -18.68
N LYS A 201 9.07 13.38 -17.55
CA LYS A 201 8.41 14.52 -16.90
C LYS A 201 8.73 14.60 -15.42
N PRO A 202 8.99 15.79 -14.87
CA PRO A 202 9.27 15.95 -13.45
C PRO A 202 7.97 15.92 -12.64
N CYS A 203 8.02 15.30 -11.47
CA CYS A 203 6.95 15.42 -10.49
C CYS A 203 6.68 16.90 -10.17
N PRO A 204 5.43 17.38 -10.17
CA PRO A 204 5.13 18.79 -9.94
C PRO A 204 5.54 19.26 -8.53
N THR A 205 5.58 18.36 -7.55
CA THR A 205 5.94 18.64 -6.16
C THR A 205 7.44 18.52 -5.90
N CYS A 206 8.03 17.33 -6.02
CA CYS A 206 9.43 17.09 -5.65
C CYS A 206 10.43 17.23 -6.81
N LYS A 207 9.95 17.48 -8.04
CA LYS A 207 10.77 17.61 -9.26
C LYS A 207 11.58 16.36 -9.66
N THR A 208 11.37 15.22 -9.00
CA THR A 208 11.95 13.94 -9.43
C THR A 208 11.51 13.62 -10.87
N ASN A 209 12.50 13.47 -11.76
CA ASN A 209 12.26 13.07 -13.13
C ASN A 209 11.65 11.67 -13.17
N THR A 210 10.52 11.54 -13.85
CA THR A 210 9.75 10.31 -13.93
C THR A 210 9.65 9.89 -15.38
N ASP A 211 9.92 8.62 -15.63
CA ASP A 211 9.64 7.95 -16.89
C ASP A 211 8.35 7.12 -16.76
N LYS A 212 7.50 7.18 -17.79
CA LYS A 212 6.25 6.39 -17.85
C LYS A 212 6.42 5.28 -18.88
N ILE A 213 6.52 4.06 -18.40
CA ILE A 213 6.73 2.88 -19.24
C ILE A 213 5.41 2.44 -19.91
N THR A 214 4.35 2.18 -19.13
CA THR A 214 3.03 1.73 -19.62
C THR A 214 1.89 2.21 -18.70
N GLY A 215 0.64 1.89 -19.06
CA GLY A 215 -0.52 2.09 -18.18
C GLY A 215 -1.20 3.45 -18.29
N CYS A 216 -1.95 3.81 -17.24
CA CYS A 216 -2.72 5.06 -17.17
C CYS A 216 -1.82 6.29 -17.01
N ASN A 217 -2.37 7.48 -17.24
CA ASN A 217 -1.68 8.75 -17.08
C ASN A 217 -1.67 9.24 -15.62
N HIS A 218 -2.26 8.49 -14.69
CA HIS A 218 -2.19 8.80 -13.27
C HIS A 218 -0.91 8.20 -12.68
N ILE A 219 -0.04 9.06 -12.18
CA ILE A 219 1.25 8.67 -11.57
C ILE A 219 1.20 8.98 -10.08
N ALA A 220 1.55 7.99 -9.27
CA ALA A 220 1.94 8.20 -7.89
C ALA A 220 3.46 8.32 -7.82
N CYS A 221 3.97 9.46 -7.34
CA CYS A 221 5.40 9.71 -7.29
C CYS A 221 6.12 8.64 -6.44
N SER A 222 7.17 8.04 -7.01
CA SER A 222 7.99 7.02 -6.34
C SER A 222 9.04 7.62 -5.41
N ALA A 223 9.28 8.93 -5.45
CA ALA A 223 10.25 9.58 -4.57
C ALA A 223 9.82 9.41 -3.10
N PRO A 224 10.75 8.99 -2.21
CA PRO A 224 10.49 8.83 -0.78
C PRO A 224 9.87 10.10 -0.17
N GLY A 225 8.80 9.95 0.61
CA GLY A 225 8.13 11.07 1.29
C GLY A 225 7.42 12.08 0.37
N CYS A 226 7.34 11.86 -0.95
CA CYS A 226 6.59 12.77 -1.83
C CYS A 226 5.12 12.39 -1.95
N ASN A 227 4.84 11.11 -2.25
CA ASN A 227 3.51 10.53 -2.47
C ASN A 227 2.50 11.46 -3.20
N THR A 228 2.98 12.25 -4.16
CA THR A 228 2.12 13.15 -4.95
C THR A 228 1.52 12.35 -6.09
N HIS A 229 0.21 12.44 -6.24
CA HIS A 229 -0.55 11.91 -7.36
C HIS A 229 -0.65 13.03 -8.41
N TRP A 230 -0.24 12.76 -9.63
CA TRP A 230 -0.22 13.76 -10.71
C TRP A 230 -0.48 13.13 -12.07
N CYS A 231 -0.91 13.94 -13.02
CA CYS A 231 -1.19 13.47 -14.37
C CYS A 231 0.05 13.60 -15.27
N TYR A 232 0.53 12.48 -15.81
CA TYR A 232 1.68 12.47 -16.70
C TYR A 232 1.43 13.27 -17.98
N THR A 233 0.20 13.35 -18.48
CA THR A 233 -0.09 14.05 -19.74
C THR A 233 0.03 15.56 -19.58
N CYS A 234 -0.68 16.15 -18.62
CA CYS A 234 -0.72 17.61 -18.45
C CYS A 234 0.28 18.14 -17.40
N GLY A 235 0.88 17.27 -16.59
CA GLY A 235 1.75 17.68 -15.48
C GLY A 235 1.02 18.22 -14.25
N GLY A 236 -0.32 18.23 -14.26
CA GLY A 236 -1.14 18.77 -13.17
C GLY A 236 -1.09 17.91 -11.91
N VAL A 237 -1.07 18.58 -10.75
CA VAL A 237 -1.22 17.95 -9.44
C VAL A 237 -2.67 17.44 -9.31
N ILE A 238 -2.82 16.16 -8.96
CA ILE A 238 -4.12 15.55 -8.65
C ILE A 238 -4.36 15.60 -7.14
N ALA A 239 -3.41 15.09 -6.35
CA ALA A 239 -3.43 15.15 -4.89
C ALA A 239 -2.01 15.15 -4.32
N ILE A 240 -1.78 15.86 -3.21
CA ILE A 240 -0.49 15.89 -2.52
C ILE A 240 -0.63 15.05 -1.25
N ASN A 241 0.09 13.93 -1.20
CA ASN A 241 0.10 13.00 -0.06
C ASN A 241 -1.31 12.69 0.49
N PRO A 242 -2.22 12.17 -0.35
CA PRO A 242 -3.57 11.85 0.10
C PRO A 242 -3.50 10.83 1.23
N ARG A 243 -4.24 11.08 2.32
CA ARG A 243 -4.21 10.21 3.50
C ARG A 243 -5.18 9.03 3.36
N THR A 244 -6.14 9.15 2.47
CA THR A 244 -7.12 8.10 2.17
C THR A 244 -7.24 7.89 0.66
N PRO A 245 -7.42 6.64 0.22
CA PRO A 245 -7.78 6.34 -1.15
C PRO A 245 -9.08 6.96 -1.64
N ARG A 246 -10.02 7.33 -0.76
CA ARG A 246 -11.19 8.12 -1.15
C ARG A 246 -10.79 9.51 -1.64
N GLU A 247 -9.96 10.21 -0.88
CA GLU A 247 -9.42 11.51 -1.27
C GLU A 247 -8.66 11.39 -2.60
N GLN A 248 -7.85 10.34 -2.73
CA GLN A 248 -7.13 10.05 -3.96
C GLN A 248 -8.08 9.79 -5.14
N HIS A 249 -9.04 8.89 -4.99
CA HIS A 249 -9.94 8.45 -6.06
C HIS A 249 -10.83 9.62 -6.51
N ALA A 250 -11.43 10.35 -5.57
CA ALA A 250 -12.22 11.54 -5.87
C ALA A 250 -11.38 12.61 -6.60
N ALA A 251 -10.11 12.79 -6.21
CA ALA A 251 -9.21 13.73 -6.89
C ALA A 251 -8.87 13.26 -8.32
N VAL A 252 -8.56 11.97 -8.50
CA VAL A 252 -8.29 11.34 -9.80
C VAL A 252 -9.50 11.48 -10.71
N GLU A 253 -10.68 11.07 -10.24
CA GLU A 253 -11.93 11.14 -10.99
C GLU A 253 -12.25 12.57 -11.42
N ARG A 254 -12.19 13.53 -10.48
CA ARG A 254 -12.40 14.95 -10.77
C ARG A 254 -11.44 15.48 -11.84
N HIS A 255 -10.17 15.06 -11.83
CA HIS A 255 -9.20 15.48 -12.84
C HIS A 255 -9.55 14.94 -14.23
N TYR A 256 -9.84 13.63 -14.34
CA TYR A 256 -10.07 12.98 -15.63
C TYR A 256 -11.50 13.14 -16.18
N LEU A 257 -12.47 13.53 -15.36
CA LEU A 257 -13.78 13.96 -15.85
C LEU A 257 -13.75 15.39 -16.40
N SER A 258 -12.89 16.25 -15.87
CA SER A 258 -12.90 17.68 -16.20
C SER A 258 -11.95 18.08 -17.32
N SER A 259 -10.73 17.54 -17.33
CA SER A 259 -9.61 18.23 -18.01
C SER A 259 -8.58 17.33 -18.68
N CYS A 260 -8.64 16.00 -18.52
CA CYS A 260 -7.64 15.08 -19.06
C CYS A 260 -8.19 13.68 -19.35
N ARG A 261 -7.38 12.80 -19.95
CA ARG A 261 -7.72 11.39 -20.19
C ARG A 261 -6.89 10.46 -19.33
N LEU A 262 -7.55 9.56 -18.59
CA LEU A 262 -6.87 8.59 -17.72
C LEU A 262 -6.05 7.59 -18.53
N PHE A 263 -6.55 7.17 -19.69
CA PHE A 263 -5.85 6.28 -20.60
C PHE A 263 -5.52 6.99 -21.91
N GLY A 264 -4.35 6.69 -22.47
CA GLY A 264 -3.98 7.10 -23.82
C GLY A 264 -4.86 6.43 -24.86
N THR A 265 -4.85 6.93 -26.09
CA THR A 265 -5.49 6.26 -27.22
C THR A 265 -4.68 5.00 -27.61
N PRO A 266 -5.26 4.01 -28.30
CA PRO A 266 -4.50 2.87 -28.82
C PRO A 266 -3.32 3.28 -29.72
N ARG A 267 -3.40 4.46 -30.35
CA ARG A 267 -2.30 5.06 -31.12
C ARG A 267 -1.11 5.45 -30.24
N ASP A 268 -1.35 5.90 -29.01
CA ASP A 268 -0.30 6.30 -28.07
C ASP A 268 0.45 5.09 -27.50
N MET A 269 -0.15 3.89 -27.51
CA MET A 269 0.52 2.64 -27.14
C MET A 269 1.40 2.07 -28.26
N LEU A 270 1.08 2.35 -29.52
CA LEU A 270 1.80 1.85 -30.69
C LEU A 270 3.00 2.73 -31.10
N PHE A 271 3.05 3.98 -30.63
CA PHE A 271 4.07 4.97 -30.99
C PHE A 271 4.65 5.67 -29.75
N ALA A 272 4.92 4.92 -28.67
CA ALA A 272 5.62 5.46 -27.52
C ALA A 272 7.01 6.01 -27.95
N PRO A 273 7.38 7.24 -27.55
CA PRO A 273 8.67 7.82 -27.92
C PRO A 273 9.81 6.96 -27.34
N GLY A 274 10.66 6.41 -28.22
CA GLY A 274 11.80 5.58 -27.86
C GLY A 274 11.65 4.08 -28.14
N PHE A 275 10.54 3.61 -28.71
CA PHE A 275 10.42 2.24 -29.20
C PHE A 275 10.86 2.17 -30.68
N GLU A 276 12.14 1.85 -30.92
CA GLU A 276 12.57 1.38 -32.24
C GLU A 276 11.92 0.01 -32.49
N PHE A 277 10.89 -0.02 -33.34
CA PHE A 277 10.39 -1.28 -33.86
C PHE A 277 11.50 -1.89 -34.75
N GLU A 278 12.26 -2.85 -34.23
CA GLU A 278 12.97 -3.79 -35.10
C GLU A 278 11.93 -4.44 -36.02
N GLY A 279 12.13 -4.23 -37.32
CA GLY A 279 11.10 -4.39 -38.33
C GLY A 279 10.46 -5.78 -38.35
N PHE A 280 9.14 -5.81 -38.18
CA PHE A 280 8.37 -6.93 -38.70
C PHE A 280 8.44 -6.89 -40.24
N PRO A 281 8.85 -7.97 -40.92
CA PRO A 281 8.83 -8.00 -42.37
C PRO A 281 7.39 -7.80 -42.84
N ARG A 282 7.18 -6.79 -43.69
CA ARG A 282 5.90 -6.54 -44.37
C ARG A 282 5.51 -7.80 -45.13
N ARG A 283 4.59 -8.60 -44.57
CA ARG A 283 3.82 -9.54 -45.38
C ARG A 283 2.81 -8.72 -46.15
N GLU A 284 3.08 -8.53 -47.43
CA GLU A 284 2.10 -7.98 -48.39
C GLU A 284 0.83 -8.84 -48.32
N LEU A 285 -0.25 -8.27 -47.79
CA LEU A 285 -1.57 -8.85 -47.93
C LEU A 285 -1.98 -8.69 -49.40
N PRO A 286 -2.38 -9.77 -50.11
CA PRO A 286 -2.74 -9.68 -51.51
C PRO A 286 -3.97 -8.78 -51.68
N MET A 287 -3.83 -7.77 -52.55
CA MET A 287 -4.92 -6.87 -52.94
C MET A 287 -6.13 -7.66 -53.44
N ARG A 288 -7.23 -7.65 -52.68
CA ARG A 288 -8.53 -8.08 -53.19
C ARG A 288 -9.03 -7.00 -54.16
N ARG A 289 -9.15 -7.37 -55.44
CA ARG A 289 -9.76 -6.51 -56.47
C ARG A 289 -11.20 -6.16 -56.08
N PRO A 290 -11.65 -4.91 -56.25
CA PRO A 290 -13.05 -4.56 -56.04
C PRO A 290 -13.93 -5.23 -57.12
N PRO A 291 -15.18 -5.62 -56.78
CA PRO A 291 -16.07 -6.25 -57.74
C PRO A 291 -16.51 -5.25 -58.82
N VAL A 292 -16.67 -5.78 -60.03
CA VAL A 292 -16.99 -5.02 -61.25
C VAL A 292 -18.43 -4.52 -61.19
N HIS A 293 -18.63 -3.21 -61.21
CA HIS A 293 -19.95 -2.60 -61.39
C HIS A 293 -20.54 -2.99 -62.77
N ARG A 294 -21.67 -3.71 -62.79
CA ARG A 294 -22.53 -3.79 -63.99
C ARG A 294 -23.36 -2.52 -64.08
N ARG A 295 -23.19 -1.75 -65.16
CA ARG A 295 -24.05 -0.63 -65.53
C ARG A 295 -25.30 -1.13 -66.27
N GLY A 296 -26.45 -0.58 -65.88
CA GLY A 296 -27.42 -0.05 -66.83
C GLY A 296 -28.72 -0.83 -67.03
N ALA A 297 -29.83 -0.26 -66.55
CA ALA A 297 -31.03 -0.11 -67.36
C ALA A 297 -31.75 1.18 -66.94
N LEU A 298 -31.94 2.04 -67.94
CA LEU A 298 -32.63 3.33 -67.92
C LEU A 298 -34.14 3.14 -67.75
N PHE A 299 -34.82 4.06 -67.07
CA PHE A 299 -36.14 4.54 -67.52
C PHE A 299 -36.34 6.00 -67.07
N THR A 300 -36.65 6.83 -68.07
CA THR A 300 -36.90 8.28 -68.07
C THR A 300 -38.39 8.60 -67.80
N PRO A 301 -38.76 9.88 -67.61
CA PRO A 301 -39.89 10.31 -66.79
C PRO A 301 -41.19 10.54 -67.56
N LEU A 302 -42.30 10.57 -66.82
CA LEU A 302 -43.47 11.45 -67.02
C LEU A 302 -43.99 11.86 -65.63
#